data_AF-A0A1U8GMU9-F1
#
_entry.id   AF-A0A1U8GMU9-F1
#
_cell.length_a   1.000
_cell.length_b   1.000
_cell.length_c   1.000
_cell.angle_alpha   90.00
_cell.angle_beta   90.00
_cell.angle_gamma   90.00
#
_symmetry.space_group_name_H-M   'P 1'
#
loop_
_entity.id
_entity.type
_entity.pdbx_description
1 polymer ?
#
loop_
_entity_poly.entity_id
_entity_poly.type
_entity_poly.pdbx_seq_one_letter_code
_entity_poly.pdbx_strand_id
1 'polypeptide(L)'
;MLAFGSPRSNALSTNSTCHSLLRELQKIWTDIGESEADKDRMLLELERECMEVYRRKVEEAANAKSRLHQSVAAKEAELATLMAALGEHNINSPTQSEKMSVSLKEHLGLIMPLVDDLKAKKDERVKQFADIKSQIEKITSEISGSCSIANSLSTLNLEEHDLSTRKLSECQSHLHALQKEKSVRIQRVLDSVNEVHTLCGVLGLDFGETVSNVHPSLHEINPGQYKNISDITLEGLDQAILKLKTERKVRYQKLKDVMGSLFELWSLMDTTREERRKLSRIISVLDISESKVVEPGALTLEVIQQLSAEVERLTKLKASRMKELVMKRRAELEDLCYKTHIQPDSSTAADKSSAMIDSGLVDPCELLANIEAQINKVKDEALSRKEIMDKIERWLSSCDEENWLEDYNLDHTRYSGGRGAHINLKRAERARITVTKIPGMVDSLIHRTLAWEDENQKLFLYDGVRLVSILEDYKVSRLQKEEEKKRARDQKKLQDMLLAEKESIYGSRPSPRRTNSFRKTNGYHTNGNGSVTPSPRRRNSVGCATPELQTPRSYSGRQNTYFKEMRRLSTVPLNFVAVAKEDTISFSSIGGSEPESPPQLG
;
A
#
# COMPACT_ATOMS: atom_id res chain seq x y z
N MET A 1 60.73 -27.70 -84.80
CA MET A 1 60.22 -28.42 -85.98
C MET A 1 58.94 -27.72 -86.43
N LEU A 2 58.78 -27.59 -87.75
CA LEU A 2 57.59 -27.19 -88.51
C LEU A 2 57.45 -25.70 -88.93
N ALA A 3 57.74 -25.55 -90.23
CA ALA A 3 57.09 -24.70 -91.23
C ALA A 3 57.36 -23.19 -91.21
N PHE A 4 58.54 -22.85 -91.73
CA PHE A 4 58.78 -21.63 -92.50
C PHE A 4 57.69 -21.39 -93.55
N GLY A 5 57.04 -20.23 -93.46
CA GLY A 5 56.37 -19.56 -94.57
C GLY A 5 56.36 -18.08 -94.19
N SER A 6 57.05 -17.17 -94.86
CA SER A 6 57.16 -16.95 -96.30
C SER A 6 58.39 -16.07 -96.54
N PRO A 7 58.91 -15.98 -97.77
CA PRO A 7 58.37 -14.92 -98.62
C PRO A 7 58.24 -15.38 -100.07
N ARG A 8 57.01 -15.41 -100.59
CA ARG A 8 56.79 -15.18 -102.03
C ARG A 8 57.06 -13.70 -102.33
N SER A 9 58.33 -13.31 -102.22
CA SER A 9 58.87 -12.15 -102.89
C SER A 9 58.82 -12.43 -104.38
N ASN A 10 57.90 -11.78 -105.08
CA ASN A 10 57.83 -11.70 -106.55
C ASN A 10 59.08 -11.08 -107.21
N ALA A 11 60.20 -10.94 -106.48
CA ALA A 11 61.46 -10.40 -106.97
C ALA A 11 62.06 -11.20 -108.14
N LEU A 12 61.67 -12.46 -108.33
CA LEU A 12 62.09 -13.24 -109.50
C LEU A 12 61.22 -13.02 -110.75
N SER A 13 59.99 -12.49 -110.63
CA SER A 13 59.12 -12.25 -111.78
C SER A 13 59.22 -10.83 -112.34
N THR A 14 59.64 -9.85 -111.54
CA THR A 14 59.75 -8.45 -111.98
C THR A 14 60.94 -8.23 -112.91
N ASN A 15 62.03 -8.95 -112.70
CA ASN A 15 63.25 -8.81 -113.51
C ASN A 15 63.04 -9.27 -114.95
N SER A 16 62.26 -10.33 -115.20
CA SER A 16 62.00 -10.80 -116.58
C SER A 16 61.09 -9.86 -117.37
N THR A 17 60.08 -9.28 -116.71
CA THR A 17 59.06 -8.43 -117.34
C THR A 17 59.54 -7.00 -117.54
N CYS A 18 60.34 -6.46 -116.60
CA CYS A 18 60.99 -5.16 -116.77
C CYS A 18 62.03 -5.21 -117.90
N HIS A 19 62.81 -6.30 -117.97
CA HIS A 19 63.80 -6.50 -119.03
C HIS A 19 63.17 -6.76 -120.41
N SER A 20 61.98 -7.36 -120.51
CA SER A 20 61.25 -7.48 -121.78
C SER A 20 60.71 -6.12 -122.25
N LEU A 21 60.11 -5.33 -121.35
CA LEU A 21 59.62 -3.97 -121.66
C LEU A 21 60.75 -3.01 -122.03
N LEU A 22 61.91 -3.09 -121.37
CA LEU A 22 63.10 -2.32 -121.75
C LEU A 22 63.62 -2.70 -123.14
N ARG A 23 63.58 -3.99 -123.51
CA ARG A 23 63.95 -4.44 -124.87
C ARG A 23 62.97 -3.94 -125.93
N GLU A 24 61.67 -3.92 -125.64
CA GLU A 24 60.67 -3.34 -126.54
C GLU A 24 60.83 -1.82 -126.66
N LEU A 25 61.08 -1.12 -125.56
CA LEU A 25 61.36 0.32 -125.55
C LEU A 25 62.61 0.67 -126.36
N GLN A 26 63.67 -0.14 -126.23
CA GLN A 26 64.91 -0.01 -126.99
C GLN A 26 64.70 -0.28 -128.49
N LYS A 27 63.83 -1.22 -128.84
CA LYS A 27 63.41 -1.47 -130.23
C LYS A 27 62.62 -0.27 -130.80
N ILE A 28 61.65 0.26 -130.06
CA ILE A 28 60.84 1.42 -130.46
C ILE A 28 61.71 2.68 -130.63
N TRP A 29 62.67 2.93 -129.73
CA TRP A 29 63.62 4.03 -129.88
C TRP A 29 64.52 3.89 -131.11
N THR A 30 64.84 2.65 -131.51
CA THR A 30 65.60 2.37 -132.74
C THR A 30 64.75 2.62 -133.99
N ASP A 31 63.46 2.31 -133.94
CA ASP A 31 62.49 2.53 -135.03
C ASP A 31 62.13 4.02 -135.22
N ILE A 32 62.14 4.83 -134.15
CA ILE A 32 61.84 6.28 -134.18
C ILE A 32 63.08 7.12 -134.55
N GLY A 33 64.29 6.64 -134.25
CA GLY A 33 65.55 7.36 -134.51
C GLY A 33 65.96 8.33 -133.39
N GLU A 34 65.64 8.04 -132.13
CA GLU A 34 65.98 8.88 -130.98
C GLU A 34 67.50 8.97 -130.74
N SER A 35 67.96 10.12 -130.22
CA SER A 35 69.39 10.36 -129.93
C SER A 35 69.85 9.54 -128.71
N GLU A 36 71.12 9.10 -128.69
CA GLU A 36 71.67 8.37 -127.53
C GLU A 36 71.57 9.19 -126.23
N ALA A 37 71.73 10.51 -126.31
CA ALA A 37 71.59 11.40 -125.16
C ALA A 37 70.16 11.45 -124.59
N ASP A 38 69.14 11.33 -125.45
CA ASP A 38 67.74 11.33 -125.00
C ASP A 38 67.28 9.95 -124.54
N LYS A 39 67.82 8.85 -125.10
CA LYS A 39 67.65 7.50 -124.56
C LYS A 39 68.23 7.37 -123.15
N ASP A 40 69.46 7.85 -122.93
CA ASP A 40 70.09 7.87 -121.61
C ASP A 40 69.30 8.75 -120.63
N ARG A 41 68.77 9.90 -121.08
CA ARG A 41 67.92 10.78 -120.28
C ARG A 41 66.63 10.07 -119.85
N MET A 42 65.93 9.39 -120.76
CA MET A 42 64.70 8.65 -120.47
C MET A 42 64.95 7.42 -119.60
N LEU A 43 66.08 6.72 -119.76
CA LEU A 43 66.49 5.62 -118.89
C LEU A 43 66.80 6.09 -117.47
N LEU A 44 67.51 7.22 -117.32
CA LEU A 44 67.77 7.84 -116.01
C LEU A 44 66.49 8.33 -115.34
N GLU A 45 65.52 8.82 -116.12
CA GLU A 45 64.19 9.18 -115.63
C GLU A 45 63.42 7.95 -115.12
N LEU A 46 63.46 6.84 -115.85
CA LEU A 46 62.84 5.58 -115.45
C LEU A 46 63.51 4.98 -114.20
N GLU A 47 64.85 5.03 -114.12
CA GLU A 47 65.60 4.63 -112.92
C GLU A 47 65.24 5.51 -111.72
N ARG A 48 65.14 6.83 -111.92
CA ARG A 48 64.73 7.79 -110.89
C ARG A 48 63.31 7.50 -110.39
N GLU A 49 62.36 7.25 -111.29
CA GLU A 49 60.99 6.91 -110.94
C GLU A 49 60.89 5.57 -110.20
N CYS A 50 61.61 4.54 -110.65
CA CYS A 50 61.71 3.26 -109.95
C CYS A 50 62.29 3.42 -108.54
N MET A 51 63.37 4.18 -108.39
CA MET A 51 63.98 4.47 -107.09
C MET A 51 63.04 5.25 -106.17
N GLU A 52 62.24 6.17 -106.69
CA GLU A 52 61.26 6.92 -105.91
C GLU A 52 60.09 6.04 -105.44
N VAL A 53 59.64 5.09 -106.26
CA VAL A 53 58.65 4.08 -105.84
C VAL A 53 59.21 3.18 -104.74
N TYR A 54 60.46 2.72 -104.86
CA TYR A 54 61.11 1.94 -103.80
C TYR A 54 61.29 2.76 -102.52
N ARG A 55 61.76 4.01 -102.60
CA ARG A 55 61.89 4.93 -101.46
C ARG A 55 60.54 5.12 -100.77
N ARG A 56 59.48 5.40 -101.52
CA ARG A 56 58.12 5.53 -100.98
C ARG A 56 57.65 4.26 -100.28
N LYS A 57 57.89 3.08 -100.86
CA LYS A 57 57.51 1.79 -100.25
C LYS A 57 58.31 1.49 -98.98
N VAL A 58 59.60 1.85 -98.95
CA VAL A 58 60.44 1.75 -97.76
C VAL A 58 59.97 2.72 -96.69
N GLU A 59 59.62 3.95 -97.04
CA GLU A 59 59.10 4.97 -96.12
C GLU A 59 57.72 4.59 -95.58
N GLU A 60 56.80 4.10 -96.41
CA GLU A 60 55.51 3.54 -96.00
C GLU A 60 55.70 2.38 -95.01
N ALA A 61 56.64 1.47 -95.28
CA ALA A 61 56.96 0.35 -94.40
C ALA A 61 57.63 0.82 -93.09
N ALA A 62 58.52 1.80 -93.13
CA ALA A 62 59.16 2.40 -91.95
C ALA A 62 58.14 3.12 -91.07
N ASN A 63 57.22 3.88 -91.69
CA ASN A 63 56.10 4.53 -91.01
C ASN A 63 55.14 3.50 -90.38
N ALA A 64 54.81 2.43 -91.09
CA ALA A 64 54.00 1.33 -90.54
C ALA A 64 54.69 0.65 -89.35
N LYS A 65 56.01 0.42 -89.44
CA LYS A 65 56.82 -0.12 -88.35
C LYS A 65 56.83 0.81 -87.13
N SER A 66 57.02 2.11 -87.33
CA SER A 66 56.98 3.12 -86.26
C SER A 66 55.62 3.16 -85.56
N ARG A 67 54.52 3.16 -86.33
CA ARG A 67 53.16 3.09 -85.79
C ARG A 67 52.93 1.83 -84.95
N LEU A 68 53.42 0.67 -85.39
CA LEU A 68 53.34 -0.56 -84.62
C LEU A 68 54.14 -0.49 -83.31
N HIS A 69 55.37 0.05 -83.34
CA HIS A 69 56.15 0.29 -82.12
C HIS A 69 55.44 1.22 -81.13
N GLN A 70 54.85 2.31 -81.63
CA GLN A 70 54.07 3.23 -80.80
C GLN A 70 52.83 2.54 -80.19
N SER A 71 52.13 1.71 -80.96
CA SER A 71 50.98 0.93 -80.47
C SER A 71 51.39 -0.09 -79.41
N VAL A 72 52.53 -0.78 -79.59
CA VAL A 72 53.08 -1.69 -78.58
C VAL A 72 53.37 -0.95 -77.30
N ALA A 73 54.14 0.15 -77.37
CA ALA A 73 54.50 0.94 -76.20
C ALA A 73 53.26 1.50 -75.47
N ALA A 74 52.24 1.93 -76.21
CA ALA A 74 50.97 2.40 -75.63
C ALA A 74 50.24 1.27 -74.89
N LYS A 75 50.18 0.06 -75.47
CA LYS A 75 49.55 -1.10 -74.83
C LYS A 75 50.34 -1.65 -73.65
N GLU A 76 51.67 -1.61 -73.70
CA GLU A 76 52.55 -1.95 -72.57
C GLU A 76 52.40 -0.94 -71.41
N ALA A 77 52.26 0.35 -71.71
CA ALA A 77 51.96 1.37 -70.70
C ALA A 77 50.57 1.17 -70.07
N GLU A 78 49.55 0.87 -70.90
CA GLU A 78 48.20 0.52 -70.43
C GLU A 78 48.24 -0.71 -69.50
N LEU A 79 48.98 -1.75 -69.88
CA LEU A 79 49.17 -2.94 -69.08
C LEU A 79 49.85 -2.64 -67.74
N ALA A 80 50.93 -1.83 -67.74
CA ALA A 80 51.63 -1.45 -66.53
C ALA A 80 50.74 -0.66 -65.55
N THR A 81 49.91 0.25 -66.07
CA THR A 81 48.95 1.00 -65.24
C THR A 81 47.86 0.11 -64.66
N LEU A 82 47.33 -0.85 -65.43
CA LEU A 82 46.35 -1.83 -64.93
C LEU A 82 46.95 -2.76 -63.85
N MET A 83 48.18 -3.22 -64.06
CA MET A 83 48.91 -4.04 -63.07
C MET A 83 49.17 -3.28 -61.78
N ALA A 84 49.55 -2.00 -61.87
CA ALA A 84 49.75 -1.14 -60.70
C ALA A 84 48.44 -0.92 -59.93
N ALA A 85 47.35 -0.60 -60.64
CA ALA A 85 46.03 -0.38 -60.02
C ALA A 85 45.46 -1.65 -59.35
N LEU A 86 45.68 -2.84 -59.94
CA LEU A 86 45.22 -4.12 -59.37
C LEU A 86 46.17 -4.70 -58.31
N GLY A 87 47.39 -4.14 -58.17
CA GLY A 87 48.44 -4.68 -57.32
C GLY A 87 48.94 -6.06 -57.76
N GLU A 88 48.72 -6.46 -59.02
CA GLU A 88 49.19 -7.74 -59.56
C GLU A 88 50.62 -7.55 -60.10
N HIS A 89 51.63 -8.09 -59.41
CA HIS A 89 53.04 -8.04 -59.83
C HIS A 89 53.57 -9.39 -60.37
N ASN A 90 52.72 -10.43 -60.37
CA ASN A 90 53.13 -11.83 -60.54
C ASN A 90 52.69 -12.49 -61.85
N ILE A 91 52.15 -11.74 -62.81
CA ILE A 91 51.98 -12.30 -64.16
C ILE A 91 53.35 -12.25 -64.80
N ASN A 92 53.99 -13.41 -64.95
CA ASN A 92 55.22 -13.64 -65.73
C ASN A 92 55.28 -12.64 -66.86
N SER A 93 56.06 -11.57 -66.69
CA SER A 93 56.13 -10.49 -67.63
C SER A 93 56.55 -11.08 -68.99
N PRO A 94 55.70 -11.03 -70.03
CA PRO A 94 56.15 -11.34 -71.39
C PRO A 94 57.31 -10.42 -71.78
N THR A 95 57.48 -9.31 -71.06
CA THR A 95 58.56 -8.34 -71.19
C THR A 95 59.95 -8.88 -70.84
N GLN A 96 60.09 -10.01 -70.13
CA GLN A 96 61.41 -10.60 -69.82
C GLN A 96 61.65 -11.99 -70.41
N SER A 97 60.60 -12.78 -70.65
CA SER A 97 60.77 -14.09 -71.28
C SER A 97 60.74 -13.92 -72.80
N GLU A 98 61.89 -14.11 -73.42
CA GLU A 98 62.13 -14.17 -74.87
C GLU A 98 62.35 -12.82 -75.58
N LYS A 99 63.59 -12.33 -75.42
CA LYS A 99 64.37 -11.79 -76.55
C LYS A 99 64.52 -12.85 -77.67
N MET A 100 63.43 -13.37 -78.22
CA MET A 100 63.44 -14.21 -79.42
C MET A 100 62.48 -13.60 -80.42
N SER A 101 62.97 -12.71 -81.28
CA SER A 101 62.52 -12.54 -82.67
C SER A 101 61.02 -12.69 -82.98
N VAL A 102 60.11 -12.19 -82.13
CA VAL A 102 58.67 -12.17 -82.42
C VAL A 102 58.37 -10.91 -83.24
N SER A 103 57.52 -11.02 -84.28
CA SER A 103 57.15 -9.84 -85.07
C SER A 103 56.30 -8.87 -84.23
N LEU A 104 56.37 -7.57 -84.52
CA LEU A 104 55.59 -6.55 -83.77
C LEU A 104 54.08 -6.82 -83.77
N LYS A 105 53.57 -7.47 -84.82
CA LYS A 105 52.15 -7.86 -84.91
C LYS A 105 51.81 -9.03 -83.99
N GLU A 106 52.69 -10.02 -83.88
CA GLU A 106 52.51 -11.15 -82.96
C GLU A 106 52.65 -10.67 -81.50
N HIS A 107 53.59 -9.76 -81.21
CA HIS A 107 53.73 -9.16 -79.87
C HIS A 107 52.48 -8.37 -79.45
N LEU A 108 51.88 -7.60 -80.37
CA LEU A 108 50.57 -6.96 -80.14
C LEU A 108 49.47 -8.00 -79.91
N GLY A 109 49.47 -9.09 -80.68
CA GLY A 109 48.52 -10.19 -80.55
C GLY A 109 48.59 -10.91 -79.20
N LEU A 110 49.75 -10.92 -78.54
CA LEU A 110 49.94 -11.46 -77.19
C LEU A 110 49.54 -10.48 -76.08
N ILE A 111 49.84 -9.17 -76.25
CA ILE A 111 49.54 -8.15 -75.23
C ILE A 111 48.05 -7.80 -75.17
N MET A 112 47.37 -7.69 -76.31
CA MET A 112 45.96 -7.31 -76.37
C MET A 112 45.03 -8.15 -75.47
N PRO A 113 45.03 -9.50 -75.56
CA PRO A 113 44.15 -10.32 -74.71
C PRO A 113 44.48 -10.17 -73.21
N LEU A 114 45.75 -9.97 -72.85
CA LEU A 114 46.15 -9.74 -71.46
C LEU A 114 45.63 -8.41 -70.92
N VAL A 115 45.65 -7.35 -71.74
CA VAL A 115 45.07 -6.04 -71.40
C VAL A 115 43.55 -6.16 -71.22
N ASP A 116 42.87 -6.88 -72.11
CA ASP A 116 41.41 -7.08 -72.04
C ASP A 116 41.01 -7.89 -70.81
N ASP A 117 41.76 -8.94 -70.45
CA ASP A 117 41.57 -9.72 -69.22
C ASP A 117 41.76 -8.85 -67.96
N LEU A 118 42.80 -8.01 -67.92
CA LEU A 118 43.05 -7.10 -66.80
C LEU A 118 41.97 -6.01 -66.68
N LYS A 119 41.41 -5.54 -67.80
CA LYS A 119 40.24 -4.65 -67.79
C LYS A 119 39.01 -5.32 -67.20
N ALA A 120 38.71 -6.54 -67.64
CA ALA A 120 37.58 -7.29 -67.09
C ALA A 120 37.74 -7.52 -65.58
N LYS A 121 38.95 -7.87 -65.11
CA LYS A 121 39.26 -7.98 -63.67
C LYS A 121 39.09 -6.66 -62.93
N LYS A 122 39.52 -5.54 -63.53
CA LYS A 122 39.36 -4.20 -62.95
C LYS A 122 37.87 -3.86 -62.79
N ASP A 123 37.05 -4.08 -63.81
CA ASP A 123 35.63 -3.76 -63.77
C ASP A 123 34.90 -4.60 -62.69
N GLU A 124 35.26 -5.88 -62.56
CA GLU A 124 34.73 -6.74 -61.50
C GLU A 124 35.18 -6.28 -60.10
N ARG A 125 36.45 -5.88 -59.93
CA ARG A 125 36.94 -5.29 -58.66
C ARG A 125 36.19 -4.03 -58.30
N VAL A 126 35.98 -3.12 -59.24
CA VAL A 126 35.22 -1.88 -59.02
C VAL A 126 33.81 -2.19 -58.55
N LYS A 127 33.15 -3.18 -59.17
CA LYS A 127 31.82 -3.63 -58.76
C LYS A 127 31.81 -4.18 -57.32
N GLN A 128 32.80 -4.99 -56.95
CA GLN A 128 32.95 -5.53 -55.59
C GLN A 128 33.16 -4.41 -54.56
N PHE A 129 34.02 -3.43 -54.86
CA PHE A 129 34.22 -2.27 -53.97
C PHE A 129 32.94 -1.44 -53.83
N ALA A 130 32.20 -1.22 -54.92
CA ALA A 130 30.95 -0.48 -54.87
C ALA A 130 29.90 -1.16 -53.99
N ASP A 131 29.76 -2.49 -54.10
CA ASP A 131 28.85 -3.29 -53.26
C ASP A 131 29.27 -3.24 -51.78
N ILE A 132 30.56 -3.48 -51.48
CA ILE A 132 31.07 -3.44 -50.09
C ILE A 132 30.91 -2.04 -49.48
N LYS A 133 31.23 -0.97 -50.22
CA LYS A 133 31.07 0.41 -49.74
C LYS A 133 29.59 0.73 -49.47
N SER A 134 28.68 0.33 -50.36
CA SER A 134 27.24 0.51 -50.16
C SER A 134 26.74 -0.21 -48.91
N GLN A 135 27.21 -1.45 -48.67
CA GLN A 135 26.87 -2.20 -47.45
C GLN A 135 27.43 -1.55 -46.18
N ILE A 136 28.68 -1.06 -46.23
CA ILE A 136 29.30 -0.32 -45.11
C ILE A 136 28.50 0.93 -44.77
N GLU A 137 28.12 1.73 -45.77
CA GLU A 137 27.33 2.96 -45.56
C GLU A 137 25.94 2.64 -45.01
N LYS A 138 25.29 1.59 -45.51
CA LYS A 138 24.01 1.13 -44.97
C LYS A 138 24.12 0.75 -43.49
N ILE A 139 25.09 -0.07 -43.11
CA ILE A 139 25.25 -0.48 -41.70
C ILE A 139 25.65 0.71 -40.83
N THR A 140 26.53 1.59 -41.33
CA THR A 140 26.97 2.78 -40.60
C THR A 140 25.82 3.75 -40.35
N SER A 141 24.96 3.96 -41.34
CA SER A 141 23.78 4.84 -41.19
C SER A 141 22.70 4.24 -40.27
N GLU A 142 22.55 2.92 -40.24
CA GLU A 142 21.71 2.23 -39.26
C GLU A 142 22.27 2.38 -37.83
N ILE A 143 23.59 2.26 -37.66
CA ILE A 143 24.29 2.47 -36.39
C ILE A 143 24.21 3.92 -35.92
N SER A 144 24.37 4.90 -36.80
CA SER A 144 24.32 6.32 -36.42
C SER A 144 22.91 6.85 -36.25
N GLY A 145 21.88 6.07 -36.60
CA GLY A 145 20.49 6.52 -36.64
C GLY A 145 20.19 7.54 -37.75
N SER A 146 21.11 7.73 -38.71
CA SER A 146 21.01 8.75 -39.77
C SER A 146 20.49 8.19 -41.10
N CYS A 147 19.59 7.19 -41.04
CA CYS A 147 19.12 6.45 -42.22
C CYS A 147 18.40 7.32 -43.28
N SER A 148 18.05 8.58 -42.96
CA SER A 148 17.32 9.48 -43.87
C SER A 148 18.20 10.54 -44.57
N ILE A 149 19.43 10.80 -44.09
CA ILE A 149 20.26 11.94 -44.58
C ILE A 149 21.43 11.47 -45.47
N ALA A 150 21.84 10.19 -45.36
CA ALA A 150 23.04 9.69 -46.03
C ALA A 150 22.89 9.50 -47.56
N ASN A 151 21.66 9.38 -48.09
CA ASN A 151 21.45 9.14 -49.53
C ASN A 151 21.88 10.30 -50.43
N SER A 152 22.20 11.47 -49.88
CA SER A 152 22.54 12.67 -50.67
C SER A 152 24.02 13.08 -50.63
N LEU A 153 24.87 12.48 -49.78
CA LEU A 153 26.25 12.97 -49.57
C LEU A 153 27.37 11.95 -49.81
N SER A 154 27.07 10.66 -50.03
CA SER A 154 28.12 9.62 -50.17
C SER A 154 28.79 9.54 -51.56
N THR A 155 28.38 10.36 -52.53
CA THR A 155 28.87 10.26 -53.92
C THR A 155 30.31 10.77 -54.12
N LEU A 156 31.03 11.18 -53.07
CA LEU A 156 32.28 11.96 -53.20
C LEU A 156 33.60 11.21 -52.97
N ASN A 157 33.64 9.87 -53.03
CA ASN A 157 34.92 9.13 -52.98
C ASN A 157 35.06 8.08 -54.10
N LEU A 158 34.79 8.49 -55.34
CA LEU A 158 34.82 7.63 -56.52
C LEU A 158 36.23 7.35 -57.10
N GLU A 159 37.30 7.96 -56.60
CA GLU A 159 38.64 7.79 -57.18
C GLU A 159 39.64 7.18 -56.19
N GLU A 160 39.31 6.03 -55.61
CA GLU A 160 40.35 5.15 -55.05
C GLU A 160 40.97 4.36 -56.22
N HIS A 161 42.11 4.82 -56.73
CA HIS A 161 42.86 4.16 -57.80
C HIS A 161 43.52 2.83 -57.38
N ASP A 162 43.53 2.54 -56.08
CA ASP A 162 44.04 1.30 -55.51
C ASP A 162 42.94 0.23 -55.43
N LEU A 163 42.92 -0.65 -56.42
CA LEU A 163 42.03 -1.81 -56.51
C LEU A 163 42.74 -3.09 -56.06
N SER A 164 43.81 -2.97 -55.25
CA SER A 164 44.59 -4.12 -54.79
C SER A 164 43.76 -5.13 -53.98
N THR A 165 44.20 -6.40 -54.02
CA THR A 165 43.61 -7.49 -53.21
C THR A 165 43.67 -7.17 -51.72
N ARG A 166 44.75 -6.54 -51.28
CA ARG A 166 44.94 -6.12 -49.89
C ARG A 166 43.87 -5.13 -49.46
N LYS A 167 43.67 -4.06 -50.22
CA LYS A 167 42.65 -3.06 -49.90
C LYS A 167 41.24 -3.67 -49.89
N LEU A 168 40.94 -4.56 -50.84
CA LEU A 168 39.68 -5.29 -50.86
C LEU A 168 39.50 -6.13 -49.58
N SER A 169 40.53 -6.86 -49.15
CA SER A 169 40.50 -7.65 -47.92
C SER A 169 40.33 -6.81 -46.64
N GLU A 170 40.90 -5.59 -46.62
CA GLU A 170 40.74 -4.63 -45.54
C GLU A 170 39.29 -4.11 -45.48
N CYS A 171 38.71 -3.73 -46.63
CA CYS A 171 37.30 -3.33 -46.72
C CYS A 171 36.35 -4.47 -46.32
N GLN A 172 36.62 -5.70 -46.75
CA GLN A 172 35.85 -6.89 -46.34
C GLN A 172 35.96 -7.14 -44.82
N SER A 173 37.14 -6.99 -44.25
CA SER A 173 37.36 -7.13 -42.80
C SER A 173 36.62 -6.05 -42.01
N HIS A 174 36.61 -4.81 -42.51
CA HIS A 174 35.85 -3.71 -41.92
C HIS A 174 34.34 -3.96 -41.99
N LEU A 175 33.83 -4.41 -43.14
CA LEU A 175 32.43 -4.80 -43.29
C LEU A 175 32.05 -5.91 -42.31
N HIS A 176 32.87 -6.95 -42.16
CA HIS A 176 32.63 -8.03 -41.20
C HIS A 176 32.63 -7.53 -39.75
N ALA A 177 33.54 -6.60 -39.40
CA ALA A 177 33.56 -5.97 -38.08
C ALA A 177 32.27 -5.19 -37.80
N LEU A 178 31.79 -4.40 -38.76
CA LEU A 178 30.53 -3.65 -38.65
C LEU A 178 29.30 -4.57 -38.57
N GLN A 179 29.28 -5.66 -39.34
CA GLN A 179 28.22 -6.68 -39.26
C GLN A 179 28.16 -7.31 -37.86
N LYS A 180 29.32 -7.65 -37.29
CA LYS A 180 29.42 -8.17 -35.92
C LYS A 180 28.94 -7.14 -34.89
N GLU A 181 29.34 -5.89 -35.03
CA GLU A 181 28.92 -4.79 -34.16
C GLU A 181 27.40 -4.58 -34.21
N LYS A 182 26.82 -4.59 -35.41
CA LYS A 182 25.36 -4.53 -35.61
C LYS A 182 24.65 -5.68 -34.89
N SER A 183 25.12 -6.92 -35.03
CA SER A 183 24.54 -8.07 -34.32
C SER A 183 24.60 -7.91 -32.80
N VAL A 184 25.73 -7.42 -32.26
CA VAL A 184 25.88 -7.16 -30.82
C VAL A 184 24.94 -6.06 -30.35
N ARG A 185 24.79 -4.96 -31.10
CA ARG A 185 23.86 -3.88 -30.75
C ARG A 185 22.40 -4.35 -30.79
N ILE A 186 22.01 -5.13 -31.79
CA ILE A 186 20.65 -5.70 -31.88
C ILE A 186 20.37 -6.58 -30.66
N GLN A 187 21.30 -7.46 -30.29
CA GLN A 187 21.13 -8.31 -29.11
C GLN A 187 20.98 -7.47 -27.84
N ARG A 188 21.81 -6.44 -27.67
CA ARG A 188 21.71 -5.52 -26.53
C ARG A 188 20.37 -4.82 -26.47
N VAL A 189 19.86 -4.29 -27.59
CA VAL A 189 18.52 -3.67 -27.65
C VAL A 189 17.44 -4.67 -27.24
N LEU A 190 17.51 -5.93 -27.71
CA LEU A 190 16.55 -6.97 -27.34
C LEU A 190 16.58 -7.28 -25.84
N ASP A 191 17.79 -7.42 -25.27
CA ASP A 191 17.97 -7.71 -23.85
C ASP A 191 17.47 -6.54 -22.99
N SER A 192 17.83 -5.30 -23.35
CA SER A 192 17.38 -4.08 -22.67
C SER A 192 15.85 -3.92 -22.75
N VAL A 193 15.23 -4.15 -23.91
CA VAL A 193 13.77 -4.09 -24.07
C VAL A 193 13.07 -5.18 -23.25
N ASN A 194 13.62 -6.39 -23.20
CA ASN A 194 13.09 -7.46 -22.35
C ASN A 194 13.22 -7.11 -20.86
N GLU A 195 14.33 -6.51 -20.46
CA GLU A 195 14.52 -6.01 -19.09
C GLU A 195 13.48 -4.93 -18.75
N VAL A 196 13.29 -3.92 -19.62
CA VAL A 196 12.23 -2.91 -19.46
C VAL A 196 10.85 -3.57 -19.34
N HIS A 197 10.53 -4.53 -20.20
CA HIS A 197 9.26 -5.26 -20.16
C HIS A 197 9.05 -5.96 -18.80
N THR A 198 10.06 -6.67 -18.30
CA THR A 198 9.97 -7.33 -16.98
C THR A 198 9.81 -6.32 -15.84
N LEU A 199 10.53 -5.20 -15.87
CA LEU A 199 10.46 -4.16 -14.85
C LEU A 199 9.09 -3.44 -14.87
N CYS A 200 8.58 -3.09 -16.05
CA CYS A 200 7.23 -2.55 -16.22
C CYS A 200 6.17 -3.51 -15.72
N GLY A 201 6.29 -4.81 -16.03
CA GLY A 201 5.40 -5.85 -15.55
C GLY A 201 5.35 -5.94 -14.02
N VAL A 202 6.50 -5.91 -13.35
CA VAL A 202 6.59 -5.94 -11.86
C VAL A 202 6.01 -4.67 -11.23
N LEU A 203 6.27 -3.51 -11.83
CA LEU A 203 5.82 -2.20 -11.35
C LEU A 203 4.36 -1.87 -11.73
N GLY A 204 3.75 -2.63 -12.64
CA GLY A 204 2.45 -2.33 -13.21
C GLY A 204 2.42 -1.03 -14.02
N LEU A 205 3.53 -0.70 -14.70
CA LEU A 205 3.63 0.47 -15.59
C LEU A 205 3.36 0.07 -17.04
N ASP A 206 2.88 1.02 -17.85
CA ASP A 206 2.67 0.76 -19.27
C ASP A 206 4.02 0.65 -20.00
N PHE A 207 4.26 -0.53 -20.59
CA PHE A 207 5.45 -0.81 -21.36
C PHE A 207 5.50 0.06 -22.63
N GLY A 208 4.36 0.27 -23.29
CA GLY A 208 4.27 1.00 -24.54
C GLY A 208 4.71 2.44 -24.39
N GLU A 209 4.17 3.15 -23.39
CA GLU A 209 4.54 4.51 -23.03
C GLU A 209 6.03 4.60 -22.66
N THR A 210 6.52 3.69 -21.82
CA THR A 210 7.91 3.70 -21.33
C THR A 210 8.91 3.56 -22.48
N VAL A 211 8.64 2.66 -23.43
CA VAL A 211 9.52 2.40 -24.58
C VAL A 211 9.37 3.47 -25.67
N SER A 212 8.16 3.98 -25.89
CA SER A 212 7.90 5.06 -26.87
C SER A 212 8.60 6.36 -26.48
N ASN A 213 8.70 6.65 -25.17
CA ASN A 213 9.46 7.79 -24.64
C ASN A 213 10.97 7.71 -24.96
N VAL A 214 11.51 6.50 -25.16
CA VAL A 214 12.90 6.32 -25.59
C VAL A 214 12.99 6.47 -27.11
N HIS A 215 12.24 5.66 -27.86
CA HIS A 215 12.12 5.81 -29.30
C HIS A 215 10.86 5.10 -29.83
N PRO A 216 10.02 5.75 -30.67
CA PRO A 216 8.77 5.16 -31.17
C PRO A 216 8.95 3.82 -31.89
N SER A 217 10.06 3.66 -32.62
CA SER A 217 10.34 2.41 -33.38
C SER A 217 10.64 1.18 -32.51
N LEU A 218 10.80 1.35 -31.20
CA LEU A 218 10.94 0.22 -30.28
C LEU A 218 9.58 -0.37 -29.89
N HIS A 219 8.50 0.42 -30.01
CA HIS A 219 7.13 0.01 -29.74
C HIS A 219 6.39 -0.44 -31.02
N GLU A 220 6.63 0.23 -32.16
CA GLU A 220 5.97 -0.11 -33.43
C GLU A 220 6.44 -1.47 -33.98
N ILE A 221 5.54 -2.46 -33.95
CA ILE A 221 5.68 -3.77 -34.60
C ILE A 221 5.35 -3.62 -36.10
N ASN A 222 5.85 -2.59 -36.78
CA ASN A 222 5.73 -2.53 -38.23
C ASN A 222 6.76 -3.50 -38.82
N PRO A 223 6.35 -4.49 -39.62
CA PRO A 223 7.23 -5.57 -40.11
C PRO A 223 8.29 -5.12 -41.14
N GLY A 224 8.61 -3.82 -41.21
CA GLY A 224 9.64 -3.25 -42.09
C GLY A 224 10.46 -2.12 -41.48
N GLN A 225 10.19 -1.68 -40.24
CA GLN A 225 11.04 -0.69 -39.55
C GLN A 225 12.06 -1.42 -38.68
N TYR A 226 13.34 -1.18 -38.96
CA TYR A 226 14.42 -1.69 -38.10
C TYR A 226 14.35 -0.98 -36.75
N LYS A 227 14.43 -1.76 -35.66
CA LYS A 227 14.62 -1.21 -34.31
C LYS A 227 15.84 -0.32 -34.35
N ASN A 228 15.70 0.91 -33.86
CA ASN A 228 16.80 1.87 -33.88
C ASN A 228 17.92 1.34 -32.98
N ILE A 229 19.10 1.08 -33.56
CA ILE A 229 20.29 0.56 -32.86
C ILE A 229 21.32 1.63 -32.56
N SER A 230 20.93 2.91 -32.66
CA SER A 230 21.85 4.01 -32.38
C SER A 230 22.26 4.07 -30.92
N ASP A 231 23.41 4.70 -30.69
CA ASP A 231 23.95 4.88 -29.35
C ASP A 231 23.00 5.71 -28.48
N ILE A 232 22.27 6.67 -29.06
CA ILE A 232 21.24 7.46 -28.37
C ILE A 232 20.09 6.58 -27.86
N THR A 233 19.61 5.65 -28.70
CA THR A 233 18.53 4.73 -28.32
C THR A 233 19.00 3.75 -27.23
N LEU A 234 20.23 3.26 -27.33
CA LEU A 234 20.82 2.38 -26.30
C LEU A 234 20.99 3.12 -24.97
N GLU A 235 21.53 4.33 -24.98
CA GLU A 235 21.68 5.15 -23.76
C GLU A 235 20.32 5.51 -23.15
N GLY A 236 19.33 5.84 -23.99
CA GLY A 236 17.97 6.08 -23.55
C GLY A 236 17.32 4.85 -22.90
N LEU A 237 17.54 3.66 -23.45
CA LEU A 237 17.11 2.39 -22.84
C LEU A 237 17.81 2.14 -21.50
N ASP A 238 19.13 2.34 -21.42
CA ASP A 238 19.89 2.17 -20.18
C ASP A 238 19.42 3.14 -19.09
N GLN A 239 19.13 4.40 -19.46
CA GLN A 239 18.58 5.38 -18.54
C GLN A 239 17.16 5.00 -18.07
N ALA A 240 16.31 4.49 -18.97
CA ALA A 240 14.98 4.01 -18.62
C ALA A 240 15.04 2.81 -17.67
N ILE A 241 15.91 1.84 -17.94
CA ILE A 241 16.15 0.69 -17.06
C ILE A 241 16.62 1.16 -15.68
N LEU A 242 17.54 2.12 -15.63
CA LEU A 242 18.04 2.66 -14.36
C LEU A 242 16.92 3.33 -13.56
N LYS A 243 16.09 4.16 -14.21
CA LYS A 243 14.90 4.79 -13.57
C LYS A 243 13.94 3.73 -13.03
N LEU A 244 13.60 2.71 -13.82
CA LEU A 244 12.70 1.63 -13.40
C LEU A 244 13.30 0.81 -12.24
N LYS A 245 14.60 0.53 -12.25
CA LYS A 245 15.30 -0.14 -11.14
C LYS A 245 15.24 0.69 -9.86
N THR A 246 15.46 2.01 -9.96
CA THR A 246 15.36 2.89 -8.79
C THR A 246 13.93 2.95 -8.24
N GLU A 247 12.92 3.02 -9.10
CA GLU A 247 11.52 3.02 -8.71
C GLU A 247 11.13 1.69 -8.04
N ARG A 248 11.58 0.56 -8.60
CA ARG A 248 11.41 -0.78 -7.99
C ARG A 248 11.96 -0.83 -6.57
N LYS A 249 13.16 -0.30 -6.35
CA LYS A 249 13.78 -0.24 -5.03
C LYS A 249 12.97 0.59 -4.05
N VAL A 250 12.53 1.78 -4.47
CA VAL A 250 11.72 2.69 -3.65
C VAL A 250 10.40 2.05 -3.27
N ARG A 251 9.69 1.46 -4.23
CA ARG A 251 8.40 0.78 -3.99
C ARG A 251 8.53 -0.44 -3.11
N TYR A 252 9.56 -1.26 -3.31
CA TYR A 252 9.83 -2.42 -2.47
C TYR A 252 10.12 -2.01 -1.02
N GLN A 253 10.92 -0.97 -0.80
CA GLN A 253 11.18 -0.46 0.54
C GLN A 253 9.92 0.08 1.20
N LYS A 254 9.12 0.89 0.49
CA LYS A 254 7.84 1.39 1.00
C LYS A 254 6.87 0.25 1.34
N LEU A 255 6.81 -0.78 0.50
CA LEU A 255 6.00 -1.98 0.76
C LEU A 255 6.45 -2.68 2.05
N LYS A 256 7.77 -2.84 2.25
CA LYS A 256 8.35 -3.44 3.45
C LYS A 256 8.02 -2.64 4.71
N ASP A 257 8.13 -1.32 4.66
CA ASP A 257 7.83 -0.45 5.80
C ASP A 257 6.34 -0.50 6.17
N VAL A 258 5.45 -0.40 5.17
CA VAL A 258 3.99 -0.51 5.38
C VAL A 258 3.62 -1.88 5.94
N MET A 259 4.22 -2.96 5.41
CA MET A 259 3.97 -4.31 5.91
C MET A 259 4.51 -4.49 7.34
N GLY A 260 5.64 -3.88 7.68
CA GLY A 260 6.18 -3.85 9.05
C GLY A 260 5.16 -3.26 10.03
N SER A 261 4.66 -2.06 9.74
CA SER A 261 3.61 -1.40 10.54
C SER A 261 2.34 -2.25 10.62
N LEU A 262 1.97 -2.92 9.53
CA LEU A 262 0.80 -3.80 9.49
C LEU A 262 0.98 -5.02 10.40
N PHE A 263 2.16 -5.65 10.41
CA PHE A 263 2.49 -6.75 11.32
C PHE A 263 2.45 -6.32 12.78
N GLU A 264 2.97 -5.13 13.11
CA GLU A 264 2.89 -4.58 14.47
C GLU A 264 1.43 -4.38 14.89
N LEU A 265 0.61 -3.75 14.04
CA LEU A 265 -0.82 -3.56 14.33
C LEU A 265 -1.57 -4.89 14.46
N TRP A 266 -1.25 -5.89 13.64
CA TRP A 266 -1.83 -7.22 13.75
C TRP A 266 -1.43 -7.97 15.02
N SER A 267 -0.20 -7.76 15.50
CA SER A 267 0.25 -8.32 16.78
C SER A 267 -0.45 -7.68 17.97
N LEU A 268 -0.81 -6.39 17.86
CA LEU A 268 -1.49 -5.65 18.93
C LEU A 268 -3.00 -5.89 18.95
N MET A 269 -3.62 -6.12 17.79
CA MET A 269 -5.08 -6.16 17.64
C MET A 269 -5.67 -7.57 17.57
N ASP A 270 -4.84 -8.61 17.69
CA ASP A 270 -5.21 -10.04 17.51
C ASP A 270 -6.07 -10.28 16.25
N THR A 271 -5.70 -9.66 15.13
CA THR A 271 -6.46 -9.76 13.88
C THR A 271 -6.51 -11.19 13.35
N THR A 272 -7.66 -11.54 12.80
CA THR A 272 -8.01 -12.91 12.40
C THR A 272 -7.14 -13.42 11.26
N ARG A 273 -6.90 -14.74 11.22
CA ARG A 273 -6.05 -15.39 10.20
C ARG A 273 -6.63 -15.25 8.79
N GLU A 274 -7.94 -15.05 8.67
CA GLU A 274 -8.68 -14.81 7.43
C GLU A 274 -8.29 -13.48 6.79
N GLU A 275 -8.09 -12.43 7.60
CA GLU A 275 -7.64 -11.11 7.13
C GLU A 275 -6.18 -11.16 6.68
N ARG A 276 -5.34 -11.91 7.41
CA ARG A 276 -3.93 -12.15 7.03
C ARG A 276 -3.80 -12.94 5.73
N ARG A 277 -4.73 -13.87 5.47
CA ARG A 277 -4.75 -14.69 4.24
C ARG A 277 -4.94 -13.87 2.96
N LYS A 278 -5.69 -12.76 3.04
CA LYS A 278 -5.88 -11.85 1.88
C LYS A 278 -4.58 -11.21 1.41
N LEU A 279 -3.58 -11.10 2.29
CA LEU A 279 -2.28 -10.52 2.01
C LEU A 279 -1.16 -11.57 1.88
N SER A 280 -1.49 -12.86 1.91
CA SER A 280 -0.52 -13.95 1.78
C SER A 280 0.35 -13.83 0.52
N ARG A 281 -0.23 -13.39 -0.61
CA ARG A 281 0.52 -13.16 -1.85
C ARG A 281 1.60 -12.09 -1.71
N ILE A 282 1.34 -11.05 -0.92
CA ILE A 282 2.26 -9.94 -0.71
C ILE A 282 3.34 -10.34 0.30
N ILE A 283 2.96 -11.11 1.32
CA ILE A 283 3.89 -11.67 2.30
C ILE A 283 4.94 -12.54 1.58
N SER A 284 4.52 -13.40 0.64
CA SER A 284 5.47 -14.20 -0.14
C SER A 284 6.40 -13.38 -1.03
N VAL A 285 5.99 -12.20 -1.50
CA VAL A 285 6.84 -11.28 -2.27
C VAL A 285 7.92 -10.66 -1.38
N LEU A 286 7.62 -10.40 -0.10
CA LEU A 286 8.57 -9.82 0.87
C LEU A 286 9.61 -10.84 1.37
N ASP A 287 9.28 -12.12 1.39
CA ASP A 287 10.22 -13.20 1.72
C ASP A 287 11.33 -13.37 0.65
N ILE A 288 11.09 -12.85 -0.55
CA ILE A 288 12.02 -12.90 -1.68
C ILE A 288 12.83 -11.60 -1.73
N SER A 289 14.11 -11.70 -2.10
CA SER A 289 14.98 -10.53 -2.29
C SER A 289 14.48 -9.64 -3.42
N GLU A 290 14.59 -8.32 -3.26
CA GLU A 290 14.16 -7.30 -4.23
C GLU A 290 14.44 -7.68 -5.70
N SER A 291 15.65 -8.12 -6.03
CA SER A 291 16.11 -8.44 -7.39
C SER A 291 15.46 -9.68 -8.01
N LYS A 292 14.90 -10.58 -7.20
CA LYS A 292 14.27 -11.84 -7.64
C LYS A 292 12.75 -11.75 -7.79
N VAL A 293 12.15 -10.61 -7.49
CA VAL A 293 10.72 -10.37 -7.71
C VAL A 293 10.45 -10.28 -9.21
N VAL A 294 9.86 -11.31 -9.80
CA VAL A 294 9.51 -11.37 -11.24
C VAL A 294 7.99 -11.34 -11.44
N GLU A 295 7.21 -11.51 -10.37
CA GLU A 295 5.76 -11.63 -10.46
C GLU A 295 5.13 -10.31 -10.94
N PRO A 296 4.32 -10.33 -12.03
CA PRO A 296 3.68 -9.14 -12.56
C PRO A 296 2.73 -8.52 -11.54
N GLY A 297 2.80 -7.19 -11.40
CA GLY A 297 1.96 -6.41 -10.50
C GLY A 297 2.26 -6.59 -9.01
N ALA A 298 3.38 -7.22 -8.65
CA ALA A 298 3.79 -7.38 -7.24
C ALA A 298 4.09 -6.05 -6.55
N LEU A 299 4.57 -5.05 -7.30
CA LEU A 299 4.96 -3.72 -6.79
C LEU A 299 4.14 -2.58 -7.44
N THR A 300 2.89 -2.87 -7.82
CA THR A 300 1.97 -1.84 -8.34
C THR A 300 1.66 -0.80 -7.26
N LEU A 301 1.53 0.46 -7.65
CA LEU A 301 1.19 1.56 -6.75
C LEU A 301 -0.13 1.31 -6.00
N GLU A 302 -1.11 0.72 -6.69
CA GLU A 302 -2.41 0.35 -6.12
C GLU A 302 -2.29 -0.60 -4.93
N VAL A 303 -1.43 -1.62 -5.01
CA VAL A 303 -1.23 -2.60 -3.93
C VAL A 303 -0.63 -1.91 -2.71
N ILE A 304 0.39 -1.06 -2.91
CA ILE A 304 1.02 -0.29 -1.84
C ILE A 304 0.00 0.66 -1.20
N GLN A 305 -0.85 1.30 -2.01
CA GLN A 305 -1.87 2.22 -1.54
C GLN A 305 -2.98 1.50 -0.76
N GLN A 306 -3.42 0.33 -1.21
CA GLN A 306 -4.39 -0.51 -0.50
C GLN A 306 -3.86 -0.92 0.88
N LEU A 307 -2.60 -1.36 0.96
CA LEU A 307 -1.97 -1.70 2.24
C LEU A 307 -1.82 -0.48 3.16
N SER A 308 -1.42 0.66 2.60
CA SER A 308 -1.28 1.90 3.37
C SER A 308 -2.64 2.34 3.95
N ALA A 309 -3.70 2.24 3.15
CA ALA A 309 -5.07 2.52 3.60
C ALA A 309 -5.52 1.54 4.68
N GLU A 310 -5.14 0.26 4.60
CA GLU A 310 -5.44 -0.72 5.63
C GLU A 310 -4.69 -0.44 6.94
N VAL A 311 -3.42 -0.03 6.88
CA VAL A 311 -2.65 0.43 8.06
C VAL A 311 -3.33 1.66 8.69
N GLU A 312 -3.76 2.63 7.89
CA GLU A 312 -4.47 3.82 8.38
C GLU A 312 -5.81 3.43 9.04
N ARG A 313 -6.59 2.55 8.39
CA ARG A 313 -7.86 2.04 8.91
C ARG A 313 -7.67 1.32 10.24
N LEU A 314 -6.67 0.45 10.34
CA LEU A 314 -6.35 -0.28 11.58
C LEU A 314 -5.82 0.65 12.67
N THR A 315 -5.06 1.68 12.32
CA THR A 315 -4.59 2.69 13.27
C THR A 315 -5.77 3.48 13.86
N LYS A 316 -6.72 3.90 13.01
CA LYS A 316 -7.97 4.54 13.46
C LYS A 316 -8.80 3.62 14.34
N LEU A 317 -8.91 2.34 13.97
CA LEU A 317 -9.61 1.34 14.77
C LEU A 317 -8.94 1.12 16.14
N LYS A 318 -7.61 1.06 16.18
CA LYS A 318 -6.83 0.98 17.43
C LYS A 318 -7.13 2.19 18.33
N ALA A 319 -7.09 3.40 17.78
CA ALA A 319 -7.40 4.63 18.53
C ALA A 319 -8.84 4.63 19.06
N SER A 320 -9.80 4.21 18.23
CA SER A 320 -11.21 4.10 18.62
C SER A 320 -11.42 3.07 19.74
N ARG A 321 -10.79 1.88 19.66
CA ARG A 321 -10.85 0.88 20.73
C ARG A 321 -10.17 1.36 22.00
N MET A 322 -9.06 2.08 21.89
CA MET A 322 -8.37 2.63 23.05
C MET A 322 -9.23 3.69 23.76
N LYS A 323 -9.89 4.55 22.99
CA LYS A 323 -10.89 5.50 23.52
C LYS A 323 -12.02 4.77 24.23
N GLU A 324 -12.60 3.72 23.62
CA GLU A 324 -13.64 2.91 24.24
C GLU A 324 -13.18 2.28 25.56
N LEU A 325 -11.95 1.75 25.60
CA LEU A 325 -11.37 1.16 26.80
C LEU A 325 -11.21 2.19 27.93
N VAL A 326 -10.73 3.41 27.60
CA VAL A 326 -10.65 4.53 28.54
C VAL A 326 -12.03 4.87 29.11
N MET A 327 -13.05 5.00 28.26
CA MET A 327 -14.41 5.30 28.69
C MET A 327 -15.01 4.19 29.57
N LYS A 328 -14.76 2.92 29.22
CA LYS A 328 -15.20 1.78 30.02
C LYS A 328 -14.55 1.76 31.40
N ARG A 329 -13.22 1.91 31.48
CA ARG A 329 -12.52 1.99 32.77
C ARG A 329 -12.95 3.22 33.57
N ARG A 330 -13.24 4.34 32.91
CA ARG A 330 -13.79 5.51 33.60
C ARG A 330 -15.17 5.24 34.19
N ALA A 331 -16.06 4.56 33.48
CA ALA A 331 -17.37 4.16 33.99
C ALA A 331 -17.25 3.18 35.17
N GLU A 332 -16.29 2.24 35.13
CA GLU A 332 -15.98 1.36 36.27
C GLU A 332 -15.52 2.17 37.50
N LEU A 333 -14.71 3.22 37.30
CA LEU A 333 -14.33 4.15 38.36
C LEU A 333 -15.55 4.88 38.94
N GLU A 334 -16.47 5.37 38.09
CA GLU A 334 -17.70 6.06 38.55
C GLU A 334 -18.64 5.14 39.32
N ASP A 335 -18.84 3.91 38.85
CA ASP A 335 -19.65 2.90 39.56
C ASP A 335 -19.05 2.55 40.92
N LEU A 336 -17.72 2.39 41.00
CA LEU A 336 -17.06 2.16 42.27
C LEU A 336 -17.16 3.36 43.20
N CYS A 337 -16.96 4.57 42.69
CA CYS A 337 -17.14 5.82 43.44
C CYS A 337 -18.58 5.98 43.96
N TYR A 338 -19.58 5.69 43.13
CA TYR A 338 -20.99 5.70 43.51
C TYR A 338 -21.29 4.71 44.65
N LYS A 339 -20.79 3.47 44.56
CA LYS A 339 -20.97 2.45 45.60
C LYS A 339 -20.27 2.77 46.92
N THR A 340 -19.20 3.56 46.87
CA THR A 340 -18.33 3.85 48.02
C THR A 340 -18.53 5.27 48.56
N HIS A 341 -19.46 6.03 47.97
CA HIS A 341 -19.76 7.42 48.28
C HIS A 341 -18.53 8.34 48.24
N ILE A 342 -17.60 8.04 47.31
CA ILE A 342 -16.41 8.84 47.01
C ILE A 342 -16.74 9.72 45.80
N GLN A 343 -16.34 10.99 45.83
CA GLN A 343 -16.51 11.87 44.68
C GLN A 343 -15.48 11.51 43.58
N PRO A 344 -15.92 11.19 42.36
CA PRO A 344 -15.00 10.93 41.26
C PRO A 344 -14.26 12.20 40.85
N ASP A 345 -13.04 12.06 40.34
CA ASP A 345 -12.29 13.20 39.86
C ASP A 345 -12.97 13.84 38.63
N SER A 346 -13.23 15.13 38.73
CA SER A 346 -13.85 15.93 37.67
C SER A 346 -12.90 16.23 36.51
N SER A 347 -11.59 16.02 36.70
CA SER A 347 -10.56 16.20 35.66
C SER A 347 -10.63 15.10 34.61
N THR A 348 -10.95 13.86 35.01
CA THR A 348 -11.08 12.68 34.15
C THR A 348 -12.51 12.39 33.74
N ALA A 349 -13.44 13.35 33.89
CA ALA A 349 -14.83 13.18 33.49
C ALA A 349 -14.97 12.73 32.02
N ALA A 350 -15.96 11.88 31.74
CA ALA A 350 -16.12 11.20 30.45
C ALA A 350 -16.03 12.15 29.23
N ASP A 351 -16.72 13.28 29.29
CA ASP A 351 -16.74 14.28 28.20
C ASP A 351 -15.38 14.96 28.01
N LYS A 352 -14.69 15.26 29.12
CA LYS A 352 -13.35 15.86 29.09
C LYS A 352 -12.32 14.87 28.58
N SER A 353 -12.34 13.63 29.06
CA SER A 353 -11.46 12.57 28.56
C SER A 353 -11.68 12.31 27.08
N SER A 354 -12.93 12.28 26.62
CA SER A 354 -13.24 12.14 25.19
C SER A 354 -12.68 13.31 24.39
N ALA A 355 -12.93 14.55 24.82
CA ALA A 355 -12.44 15.75 24.12
C ALA A 355 -10.90 15.85 24.10
N MET A 356 -10.22 15.47 25.19
CA MET A 356 -8.76 15.45 25.26
C MET A 356 -8.13 14.41 24.33
N ILE A 357 -8.78 13.25 24.18
CA ILE A 357 -8.36 12.22 23.21
C ILE A 357 -8.60 12.70 21.77
N ASP A 358 -9.79 13.24 21.48
CA ASP A 358 -10.16 13.67 20.12
C ASP A 358 -9.32 14.87 19.64
N SER A 359 -8.91 15.75 20.56
CA SER A 359 -8.01 16.87 20.28
C SER A 359 -6.53 16.47 20.19
N GLY A 360 -6.18 15.21 20.49
CA GLY A 360 -4.80 14.73 20.52
C GLY A 360 -3.93 15.37 21.60
N LEU A 361 -4.55 15.99 22.61
CA LEU A 361 -3.84 16.69 23.68
C LEU A 361 -3.18 15.71 24.67
N VAL A 362 -3.72 14.49 24.79
CA VAL A 362 -3.25 13.46 25.73
C VAL A 362 -3.21 12.10 25.02
N ASP A 363 -2.15 11.32 25.28
CA ASP A 363 -2.07 9.93 24.83
C ASP A 363 -3.09 9.05 25.57
N PRO A 364 -3.95 8.30 24.87
CA PRO A 364 -4.92 7.43 25.50
C PRO A 364 -4.33 6.37 26.45
N CYS A 365 -3.08 5.92 26.24
CA CYS A 365 -2.47 4.91 27.12
C CYS A 365 -2.07 5.51 28.48
N GLU A 366 -1.50 6.72 28.48
CA GLU A 366 -1.20 7.46 29.71
C GLU A 366 -2.47 7.79 30.50
N LEU A 367 -3.52 8.23 29.81
CA LEU A 367 -4.80 8.53 30.43
C LEU A 367 -5.44 7.26 31.03
N LEU A 368 -5.37 6.13 30.32
CA LEU A 368 -5.82 4.84 30.84
C LEU A 368 -5.07 4.47 32.12
N ALA A 369 -3.74 4.57 32.13
CA ALA A 369 -2.91 4.27 33.30
C ALA A 369 -3.26 5.18 34.50
N ASN A 370 -3.53 6.47 34.25
CA ASN A 370 -3.99 7.38 35.30
C ASN A 370 -5.36 6.96 35.87
N ILE A 371 -6.33 6.60 35.02
CA ILE A 371 -7.64 6.11 35.47
C ILE A 371 -7.50 4.80 36.25
N GLU A 372 -6.65 3.88 35.82
CA GLU A 372 -6.36 2.64 36.56
C GLU A 372 -5.75 2.92 37.93
N ALA A 373 -4.82 3.89 38.02
CA ALA A 373 -4.28 4.33 39.30
C ALA A 373 -5.37 4.95 40.20
N GLN A 374 -6.31 5.73 39.64
CA GLN A 374 -7.46 6.26 40.39
C GLN A 374 -8.38 5.15 40.88
N ILE A 375 -8.67 4.14 40.05
CA ILE A 375 -9.47 2.96 40.46
C ILE A 375 -8.80 2.26 41.64
N ASN A 376 -7.50 2.05 41.61
CA ASN A 376 -6.78 1.40 42.71
C ASN A 376 -6.84 2.25 43.99
N LYS A 377 -6.63 3.56 43.89
CA LYS A 377 -6.79 4.47 45.04
C LYS A 377 -8.19 4.42 45.65
N VAL A 378 -9.23 4.41 44.81
CA VAL A 378 -10.63 4.31 45.28
C VAL A 378 -10.90 2.95 45.91
N LYS A 379 -10.34 1.85 45.38
CA LYS A 379 -10.44 0.52 46.00
C LYS A 379 -9.77 0.49 47.38
N ASP A 380 -8.58 1.05 47.51
CA ASP A 380 -7.86 1.11 48.79
C ASP A 380 -8.61 1.97 49.81
N GLU A 381 -9.13 3.14 49.39
CA GLU A 381 -9.94 4.01 50.23
C GLU A 381 -11.28 3.33 50.61
N ALA A 382 -11.90 2.58 49.71
CA ALA A 382 -13.11 1.80 49.99
C ALA A 382 -12.87 0.72 51.05
N LEU A 383 -11.72 0.04 51.02
CA LEU A 383 -11.33 -0.92 52.05
C LEU A 383 -11.13 -0.25 53.40
N SER A 384 -10.46 0.91 53.42
CA SER A 384 -10.27 1.72 54.64
C SER A 384 -11.60 2.22 55.22
N ARG A 385 -12.54 2.65 54.37
CA ARG A 385 -13.87 3.14 54.76
C ARG A 385 -14.85 2.05 55.17
N LYS A 386 -14.56 0.77 54.88
CA LYS A 386 -15.51 -0.35 55.03
C LYS A 386 -16.16 -0.42 56.41
N GLU A 387 -15.37 -0.27 57.48
CA GLU A 387 -15.92 -0.35 58.84
C GLU A 387 -16.92 0.78 59.14
N ILE A 388 -16.64 1.98 58.64
CA ILE A 388 -17.53 3.13 58.79
C ILE A 388 -18.80 2.92 57.96
N MET A 389 -18.66 2.45 56.71
CA MET A 389 -19.79 2.13 55.85
C MET A 389 -20.70 1.06 56.46
N ASP A 390 -20.15 -0.02 57.02
CA ASP A 390 -20.91 -1.06 57.73
C ASP A 390 -21.64 -0.51 58.97
N LYS A 391 -21.10 0.53 59.62
CA LYS A 391 -21.77 1.23 60.74
C LYS A 391 -22.88 2.17 60.23
N ILE A 392 -22.65 2.87 59.11
CA ILE A 392 -23.67 3.70 58.45
C ILE A 392 -24.86 2.84 58.02
N GLU A 393 -24.63 1.69 57.39
CA GLU A 393 -25.70 0.79 56.95
C GLU A 393 -26.53 0.29 58.15
N ARG A 394 -25.87 -0.10 59.24
CA ARG A 394 -26.55 -0.49 60.48
C ARG A 394 -27.37 0.64 61.09
N TRP A 395 -26.83 1.87 61.08
CA TRP A 395 -27.55 3.05 61.56
C TRP A 395 -28.76 3.36 60.67
N LEU A 396 -28.60 3.39 59.35
CA LEU A 396 -29.69 3.58 58.39
C LEU A 396 -30.79 2.53 58.54
N SER A 397 -30.43 1.26 58.68
CA SER A 397 -31.41 0.18 58.95
C SER A 397 -32.16 0.40 60.27
N SER A 398 -31.51 0.98 61.28
CA SER A 398 -32.15 1.31 62.56
C SER A 398 -33.10 2.50 62.42
N CYS A 399 -32.73 3.51 61.63
CA CYS A 399 -33.61 4.63 61.27
C CYS A 399 -34.83 4.17 60.44
N ASP A 400 -34.67 3.18 59.57
CA ASP A 400 -35.80 2.59 58.83
C ASP A 400 -36.78 1.86 59.76
N GLU A 401 -36.29 1.14 60.76
CA GLU A 401 -37.14 0.54 61.79
C GLU A 401 -37.80 1.59 62.69
N GLU A 402 -37.17 2.76 62.90
CA GLU A 402 -37.78 3.91 63.58
C GLU A 402 -38.96 4.46 62.79
N ASN A 403 -38.76 4.75 61.50
CA ASN A 403 -39.82 5.24 60.62
C ASN A 403 -40.98 4.24 60.53
N TRP A 404 -40.67 2.94 60.39
CA TRP A 404 -41.70 1.89 60.39
C TRP A 404 -42.50 1.86 61.71
N LEU A 405 -41.83 2.04 62.86
CA LEU A 405 -42.50 2.12 64.15
C LEU A 405 -43.38 3.37 64.26
N GLU A 406 -42.96 4.51 63.71
CA GLU A 406 -43.76 5.73 63.64
C GLU A 406 -45.03 5.51 62.82
N ASP A 407 -44.90 4.94 61.62
CA ASP A 407 -46.04 4.59 60.76
C ASP A 407 -46.99 3.60 61.47
N TYR A 408 -46.43 2.59 62.14
CA TYR A 408 -47.20 1.64 62.94
C TYR A 408 -47.92 2.30 64.13
N ASN A 409 -47.33 3.33 64.73
CA ASN A 409 -47.95 4.06 65.83
C ASN A 409 -49.12 4.95 65.37
N LEU A 410 -49.09 5.43 64.13
CA LEU A 410 -50.15 6.23 63.50
C LEU A 410 -51.33 5.40 63.00
N ASP A 411 -51.14 4.09 62.77
CA ASP A 411 -52.21 3.19 62.31
C ASP A 411 -53.32 3.01 63.36
N HIS A 412 -54.51 3.54 63.06
CA HIS A 412 -55.71 3.41 63.90
C HIS A 412 -56.21 1.96 64.00
N THR A 413 -55.87 1.09 63.06
CA THR A 413 -56.28 -0.32 63.01
C THR A 413 -55.28 -1.29 63.65
N ARG A 414 -54.21 -0.78 64.27
CA ARG A 414 -53.09 -1.56 64.84
C ARG A 414 -53.45 -2.64 65.86
N TYR A 415 -54.59 -2.49 66.55
CA TYR A 415 -55.11 -3.43 67.54
C TYR A 415 -56.32 -4.22 67.05
N SER A 416 -56.72 -4.07 65.77
CA SER A 416 -57.75 -4.92 65.20
C SER A 416 -57.26 -6.37 65.20
N GLY A 417 -58.10 -7.29 65.70
CA GLY A 417 -57.75 -8.68 66.04
C GLY A 417 -57.49 -9.60 64.84
N GLY A 418 -56.74 -9.14 63.84
CA GLY A 418 -56.31 -9.92 62.69
C GLY A 418 -55.17 -10.90 63.02
N ARG A 419 -55.12 -12.01 62.27
CA ARG A 419 -54.09 -13.06 62.35
C ARG A 419 -52.72 -12.46 61.97
N GLY A 420 -51.98 -11.94 62.94
CA GLY A 420 -50.68 -11.27 62.72
C GLY A 420 -50.39 -10.07 63.63
N ALA A 421 -51.40 -9.53 64.31
CA ALA A 421 -51.25 -8.36 65.20
C ALA A 421 -50.20 -8.57 66.31
N HIS A 422 -50.14 -9.78 66.89
CA HIS A 422 -49.14 -10.13 67.91
C HIS A 422 -47.70 -10.20 67.36
N ILE A 423 -47.51 -10.52 66.08
CA ILE A 423 -46.19 -10.53 65.43
C ILE A 423 -45.73 -9.10 65.18
N ASN A 424 -46.62 -8.24 64.69
CA ASN A 424 -46.34 -6.82 64.50
C ASN A 424 -46.09 -6.11 65.84
N LEU A 425 -46.83 -6.45 66.89
CA LEU A 425 -46.58 -5.95 68.24
C LEU A 425 -45.20 -6.37 68.77
N LYS A 426 -44.80 -7.63 68.53
CA LYS A 426 -43.44 -8.11 68.86
C LYS A 426 -42.37 -7.39 68.05
N ARG A 427 -42.61 -7.09 66.76
CA ARG A 427 -41.69 -6.28 65.93
C ARG A 427 -41.62 -4.84 66.44
N ALA A 428 -42.74 -4.23 66.81
CA ALA A 428 -42.81 -2.89 67.37
C ALA A 428 -42.02 -2.77 68.68
N GLU A 429 -42.11 -3.77 69.56
CA GLU A 429 -41.31 -3.78 70.79
C GLU A 429 -39.80 -3.95 70.50
N ARG A 430 -39.43 -4.80 69.54
CA ARG A 430 -38.04 -4.89 69.06
C ARG A 430 -37.56 -3.57 68.44
N ALA A 431 -38.40 -2.92 67.63
CA ALA A 431 -38.10 -1.65 67.00
C ALA A 431 -37.90 -0.54 68.05
N ARG A 432 -38.70 -0.50 69.13
CA ARG A 432 -38.48 0.44 70.26
C ARG A 432 -37.12 0.24 70.92
N ILE A 433 -36.71 -1.00 71.14
CA ILE A 433 -35.38 -1.32 71.68
C ILE A 433 -34.28 -0.89 70.70
N THR A 434 -34.49 -1.01 69.39
CA THR A 434 -33.55 -0.51 68.38
C THR A 434 -33.49 1.02 68.37
N VAL A 435 -34.64 1.71 68.41
CA VAL A 435 -34.75 3.19 68.41
C VAL A 435 -34.08 3.83 69.61
N THR A 436 -34.20 3.21 70.79
CA THR A 436 -33.51 3.67 72.01
C THR A 436 -31.98 3.56 71.92
N LYS A 437 -31.46 2.68 71.06
CA LYS A 437 -30.02 2.50 70.84
C LYS A 437 -29.45 3.40 69.74
N ILE A 438 -30.29 4.00 68.90
CA ILE A 438 -29.86 4.87 67.79
C ILE A 438 -28.92 6.00 68.24
N PRO A 439 -29.15 6.75 69.35
CA PRO A 439 -28.23 7.81 69.76
C PRO A 439 -26.81 7.28 70.01
N GLY A 440 -26.69 6.15 70.70
CA GLY A 440 -25.39 5.52 70.96
C GLY A 440 -24.71 4.99 69.70
N MET A 441 -25.47 4.56 68.70
CA MET A 441 -24.93 4.19 67.39
C MET A 441 -24.39 5.41 66.62
N VAL A 442 -25.09 6.54 66.66
CA VAL A 442 -24.65 7.81 66.07
C VAL A 442 -23.39 8.33 66.75
N ASP A 443 -23.34 8.30 68.09
CA ASP A 443 -22.14 8.68 68.86
C ASP A 443 -20.96 7.79 68.50
N SER A 444 -21.14 6.46 68.49
CA SER A 444 -20.11 5.51 68.07
C SER A 444 -19.63 5.75 66.63
N LEU A 445 -20.53 6.15 65.73
CA LEU A 445 -20.19 6.44 64.34
C LEU A 445 -19.37 7.73 64.21
N ILE A 446 -19.73 8.79 64.94
CA ILE A 446 -18.95 10.04 65.00
C ILE A 446 -17.53 9.75 65.52
N HIS A 447 -17.41 9.05 66.65
CA HIS A 447 -16.09 8.74 67.23
C HIS A 447 -15.22 7.92 66.28
N ARG A 448 -15.79 6.89 65.62
CA ARG A 448 -15.02 6.09 64.66
C ARG A 448 -14.64 6.89 63.42
N THR A 449 -15.51 7.79 62.97
CA THR A 449 -15.23 8.67 61.83
C THR A 449 -14.09 9.63 62.15
N LEU A 450 -14.11 10.27 63.32
CA LEU A 450 -13.01 11.14 63.78
C LEU A 450 -11.68 10.39 63.88
N ALA A 451 -11.69 9.18 64.47
CA ALA A 451 -10.49 8.34 64.53
C ALA A 451 -9.94 8.02 63.13
N TRP A 452 -10.81 7.76 62.16
CA TRP A 452 -10.40 7.54 60.77
C TRP A 452 -9.85 8.81 60.12
N GLU A 453 -10.46 9.98 60.38
CA GLU A 453 -9.96 11.27 59.90
C GLU A 453 -8.55 11.57 60.43
N ASP A 454 -8.29 11.26 61.71
CA ASP A 454 -6.98 11.39 62.36
C ASP A 454 -5.96 10.38 61.79
N GLU A 455 -6.35 9.13 61.57
CA GLU A 455 -5.47 8.09 61.01
C GLU A 455 -5.07 8.37 59.55
N ASN A 456 -6.01 8.87 58.74
CA ASN A 456 -5.81 9.08 57.29
C ASN A 456 -5.44 10.54 56.93
N GLN A 457 -5.43 11.44 57.91
CA GLN A 457 -5.16 12.88 57.74
C GLN A 457 -6.03 13.53 56.64
N LYS A 458 -7.29 13.07 56.52
CA LYS A 458 -8.25 13.50 55.49
C LYS A 458 -9.65 13.48 56.07
N LEU A 459 -10.48 14.46 55.69
CA LEU A 459 -11.89 14.51 56.09
C LEU A 459 -12.67 13.35 55.47
N PHE A 460 -13.55 12.72 56.25
CA PHE A 460 -14.43 11.68 55.76
C PHE A 460 -15.62 12.34 55.06
N LEU A 461 -15.60 12.31 53.72
CA LEU A 461 -16.68 12.83 52.89
C LEU A 461 -17.59 11.68 52.44
N TYR A 462 -18.88 11.82 52.73
CA TYR A 462 -19.97 10.99 52.23
C TYR A 462 -20.73 11.80 51.17
N ASP A 463 -20.71 11.34 49.91
CA ASP A 463 -21.29 12.07 48.76
C ASP A 463 -20.83 13.54 48.65
N GLY A 464 -19.62 13.85 49.15
CA GLY A 464 -19.05 15.20 49.13
C GLY A 464 -19.32 16.06 50.36
N VAL A 465 -20.10 15.58 51.33
CA VAL A 465 -20.37 16.28 52.60
C VAL A 465 -19.69 15.54 53.75
N ARG A 466 -19.16 16.25 54.74
CA ARG A 466 -18.51 15.62 55.90
C ARG A 466 -19.51 14.81 56.70
N LEU A 467 -19.23 13.52 56.91
CA LEU A 467 -20.16 12.60 57.59
C LEU A 467 -20.47 13.05 59.03
N VAL A 468 -19.48 13.57 59.75
CA VAL A 468 -19.68 14.07 61.12
C VAL A 468 -20.73 15.18 61.15
N SER A 469 -20.71 16.12 60.20
CA SER A 469 -21.70 17.20 60.12
C SER A 469 -23.11 16.67 59.88
N ILE A 470 -23.28 15.69 58.99
CA ILE A 470 -24.58 15.03 58.74
C ILE A 470 -25.11 14.38 60.03
N LEU A 471 -24.24 13.74 60.82
CA LEU A 471 -24.62 13.07 62.05
C LEU A 471 -24.93 14.06 63.19
N GLU A 472 -24.21 15.17 63.26
CA GLU A 472 -24.50 16.27 64.19
C GLU A 472 -25.85 16.93 63.88
N ASP A 473 -26.11 17.23 62.60
CA ASP A 473 -27.40 17.76 62.15
C ASP A 473 -28.55 16.77 62.44
N TYR A 474 -28.30 15.47 62.29
CA TYR A 474 -29.26 14.42 62.66
C TYR A 474 -29.58 14.44 64.17
N LYS A 475 -28.59 14.63 65.05
CA LYS A 475 -28.84 14.74 66.51
C LYS A 475 -29.74 15.92 66.84
N VAL A 476 -29.46 17.09 66.26
CA VAL A 476 -30.27 18.30 66.46
C VAL A 476 -31.70 18.08 65.94
N SER A 477 -31.84 17.53 64.74
CA SER A 477 -33.13 17.23 64.12
C SER A 477 -33.96 16.24 64.95
N ARG A 478 -33.30 15.23 65.55
CA ARG A 478 -33.97 14.26 66.42
C ARG A 478 -34.48 14.91 67.70
N LEU A 479 -33.67 15.75 68.36
CA LEU A 479 -34.09 16.47 69.56
C LEU A 479 -35.30 17.38 69.29
N GLN A 480 -35.29 18.08 68.15
CA GLN A 480 -36.44 18.88 67.70
C GLN A 480 -37.69 18.03 67.50
N LYS A 481 -37.58 16.88 66.83
CA LYS A 481 -38.70 15.93 66.66
C LYS A 481 -39.23 15.41 67.99
N GLU A 482 -38.37 15.10 68.96
CA GLU A 482 -38.78 14.64 70.29
C GLU A 482 -39.48 15.76 71.08
N GLU A 483 -38.99 16.99 70.99
CA GLU A 483 -39.59 18.17 71.60
C GLU A 483 -40.95 18.53 70.97
N GLU A 484 -41.08 18.43 69.64
CA GLU A 484 -42.36 18.56 68.93
C GLU A 484 -43.35 17.49 69.35
N LYS A 485 -42.93 16.22 69.44
CA LYS A 485 -43.77 15.13 69.97
C LYS A 485 -44.16 15.38 71.43
N LYS A 486 -43.34 16.05 72.22
CA LYS A 486 -43.67 16.45 73.59
C LYS A 486 -44.69 17.60 73.59
N ARG A 487 -44.46 18.65 72.80
CA ARG A 487 -45.40 19.78 72.61
C ARG A 487 -46.76 19.31 72.09
N ALA A 488 -46.81 18.43 71.10
CA ALA A 488 -48.04 17.85 70.58
C ALA A 488 -48.78 17.01 71.64
N ARG A 489 -48.05 16.25 72.47
CA ARG A 489 -48.63 15.54 73.62
C ARG A 489 -49.19 16.51 74.66
N ASP A 490 -48.50 17.61 74.95
CA ASP A 490 -48.95 18.59 75.94
C ASP A 490 -50.13 19.43 75.42
N GLN A 491 -50.17 19.76 74.12
CA GLN A 491 -51.34 20.35 73.45
C GLN A 491 -52.53 19.39 73.45
N LYS A 492 -52.31 18.10 73.16
CA LYS A 492 -53.37 17.08 73.26
C LYS A 492 -53.90 16.96 74.68
N LYS A 493 -53.04 16.95 75.70
CA LYS A 493 -53.47 16.96 77.11
C LYS A 493 -54.29 18.20 77.46
N LEU A 494 -53.90 19.38 76.96
CA LEU A 494 -54.66 20.62 77.18
C LEU A 494 -56.02 20.56 76.48
N GLN A 495 -56.07 20.04 75.26
CA GLN A 495 -57.32 19.83 74.52
C GLN A 495 -58.23 18.80 75.21
N ASP A 496 -57.66 17.70 75.70
CA ASP A 496 -58.37 16.68 76.49
C ASP A 496 -58.85 17.25 77.83
N MET A 497 -58.08 18.14 78.47
CA MET A 497 -58.48 18.84 79.71
C MET A 497 -59.63 19.82 79.45
N LEU A 498 -59.60 20.58 78.35
CA LEU A 498 -60.68 21.46 77.94
C LEU A 498 -61.95 20.69 77.53
N LEU A 499 -61.79 19.51 76.92
CA LEU A 499 -62.90 18.60 76.64
C LEU A 499 -63.48 18.02 77.93
N ALA A 500 -62.64 17.58 78.87
CA ALA A 500 -63.06 17.08 80.17
C ALA A 500 -63.73 18.17 81.03
N GLU A 501 -63.28 19.43 80.95
CA GLU A 501 -63.94 20.58 81.59
C GLU A 501 -65.32 20.84 80.98
N LYS A 502 -65.43 20.84 79.64
CA LYS A 502 -66.72 20.91 78.94
C LYS A 502 -67.66 19.74 79.28
N GLU A 503 -67.14 18.53 79.43
CA GLU A 503 -67.90 17.35 79.87
C GLU A 503 -68.30 17.45 81.36
N SER A 504 -67.49 18.10 82.20
CA SER A 504 -67.80 18.34 83.62
C SER A 504 -68.90 19.39 83.84
N ILE A 505 -69.14 20.28 82.86
CA ILE A 505 -70.24 21.26 82.87
C ILE A 505 -71.60 20.58 82.59
N TYR A 506 -71.61 19.42 81.93
CA TYR A 506 -72.80 18.60 81.70
C TYR A 506 -72.85 17.41 82.69
N GLY A 507 -73.27 17.68 83.92
CA GLY A 507 -73.31 16.70 85.01
C GLY A 507 -74.08 15.38 84.71
N SER A 508 -73.37 14.26 84.89
CA SER A 508 -73.75 12.94 85.43
C SER A 508 -75.15 12.34 85.17
N ARG A 509 -75.17 11.11 84.60
CA ARG A 509 -76.14 10.05 84.98
C ARG A 509 -75.55 8.62 84.94
N PRO A 510 -76.00 7.69 85.82
CA PRO A 510 -75.44 6.35 86.01
C PRO A 510 -76.24 5.17 85.38
N SER A 511 -75.50 4.10 85.01
CA SER A 511 -75.85 2.64 84.93
C SER A 511 -76.90 2.12 83.92
N PRO A 512 -76.83 0.83 83.45
CA PRO A 512 -77.13 -0.35 84.28
C PRO A 512 -76.24 -1.61 84.13
N ARG A 513 -76.22 -2.40 85.21
CA ARG A 513 -75.63 -3.73 85.45
C ARG A 513 -76.05 -4.84 84.47
N ARG A 514 -75.17 -5.85 84.30
CA ARG A 514 -75.55 -7.27 84.18
C ARG A 514 -74.65 -8.16 85.05
N THR A 515 -75.24 -9.25 85.55
CA THR A 515 -75.04 -9.91 86.84
C THR A 515 -74.08 -11.11 86.85
N ASN A 516 -73.44 -11.32 88.01
CA ASN A 516 -72.77 -12.55 88.47
C ASN A 516 -73.75 -13.72 88.71
N SER A 517 -73.28 -14.94 88.48
CA SER A 517 -73.77 -16.20 89.06
C SER A 517 -72.57 -17.19 89.04
N PHE A 518 -72.28 -18.11 89.96
CA PHE A 518 -72.89 -18.63 91.19
C PHE A 518 -71.73 -19.05 92.13
N ARG A 519 -71.85 -18.78 93.43
CA ARG A 519 -71.07 -19.46 94.46
C ARG A 519 -71.92 -19.57 95.73
N LYS A 520 -72.32 -20.78 96.10
CA LYS A 520 -72.65 -21.15 97.49
C LYS A 520 -72.41 -22.64 97.71
N THR A 521 -71.50 -22.94 98.62
CA THR A 521 -71.50 -24.17 99.42
C THR A 521 -71.36 -23.71 100.87
N ASN A 522 -72.28 -24.16 101.73
CA ASN A 522 -72.22 -23.94 103.17
C ASN A 522 -72.61 -25.27 103.83
N GLY A 523 -71.83 -25.72 104.81
CA GLY A 523 -72.10 -26.94 105.56
C GLY A 523 -70.89 -27.35 106.40
N TYR A 524 -70.88 -26.89 107.65
CA TYR A 524 -70.03 -27.41 108.73
C TYR A 524 -70.39 -28.88 109.01
N HIS A 525 -69.40 -29.77 109.15
CA HIS A 525 -69.08 -30.51 110.38
C HIS A 525 -68.19 -31.76 110.15
N THR A 526 -67.17 -31.85 111.01
CA THR A 526 -66.58 -33.03 111.69
C THR A 526 -65.64 -34.00 110.98
N ASN A 527 -64.47 -34.09 111.63
CA ASN A 527 -63.56 -35.22 111.83
C ASN A 527 -62.66 -35.73 110.69
N GLY A 528 -61.36 -35.64 110.96
CA GLY A 528 -60.59 -36.88 111.10
C GLY A 528 -59.37 -37.01 110.20
N ASN A 529 -58.24 -36.49 110.71
CA ASN A 529 -56.95 -37.19 110.82
C ASN A 529 -56.13 -37.56 109.55
N GLY A 530 -54.92 -36.97 109.50
CA GLY A 530 -53.70 -37.56 108.92
C GLY A 530 -53.61 -37.53 107.39
N SER A 531 -52.46 -37.44 106.73
CA SER A 531 -51.07 -37.39 107.15
C SER A 531 -50.26 -37.24 105.84
N VAL A 532 -49.34 -36.27 105.81
CA VAL A 532 -48.00 -36.33 105.18
C VAL A 532 -47.89 -36.36 103.64
N THR A 533 -47.06 -35.43 103.16
CA THR A 533 -46.47 -35.29 101.81
C THR A 533 -45.65 -36.53 101.42
N PRO A 534 -45.35 -36.80 100.13
CA PRO A 534 -44.12 -36.23 99.55
C PRO A 534 -44.12 -36.04 98.00
N SER A 535 -43.36 -35.05 97.52
CA SER A 535 -42.68 -35.12 96.21
C SER A 535 -41.51 -36.11 96.32
N PRO A 536 -41.01 -36.84 95.28
CA PRO A 536 -40.25 -36.18 94.18
C PRO A 536 -40.03 -36.93 92.83
N ARG A 537 -39.65 -36.14 91.80
CA ARG A 537 -38.63 -36.32 90.71
C ARG A 537 -38.48 -37.63 89.89
N ARG A 538 -38.17 -37.38 88.59
CA ARG A 538 -37.27 -38.07 87.59
C ARG A 538 -38.05 -38.62 86.38
N ARG A 539 -37.55 -38.76 85.13
CA ARG A 539 -36.39 -38.33 84.32
C ARG A 539 -36.64 -38.98 82.91
N ASN A 540 -36.30 -38.27 81.82
CA ASN A 540 -35.91 -38.64 80.43
C ASN A 540 -36.30 -40.05 79.86
N SER A 541 -36.57 -40.29 78.55
CA SER A 541 -35.65 -40.06 77.42
C SER A 541 -36.09 -40.81 76.11
N VAL A 542 -35.64 -40.30 74.94
CA VAL A 542 -35.40 -40.94 73.59
C VAL A 542 -36.61 -41.49 72.78
N GLY A 543 -36.79 -41.35 71.45
CA GLY A 543 -36.05 -40.78 70.30
C GLY A 543 -36.17 -41.70 69.06
N CYS A 544 -36.33 -41.17 67.82
CA CYS A 544 -35.98 -41.77 66.48
C CYS A 544 -36.47 -40.82 65.35
N ALA A 545 -35.62 -40.22 64.50
CA ALA A 545 -35.04 -40.67 63.20
C ALA A 545 -35.98 -40.58 61.95
N THR A 546 -35.50 -39.83 60.94
CA THR A 546 -36.03 -39.51 59.57
C THR A 546 -35.69 -40.62 58.53
N PRO A 547 -36.27 -40.73 57.29
CA PRO A 547 -36.00 -39.81 56.13
C PRO A 547 -37.06 -39.68 54.97
N GLU A 548 -36.84 -38.63 54.15
CA GLU A 548 -37.16 -38.31 52.71
C GLU A 548 -38.37 -38.87 51.91
N LEU A 549 -39.09 -37.99 51.18
CA LEU A 549 -39.07 -37.83 49.69
C LEU A 549 -40.13 -36.83 49.15
N GLN A 550 -39.70 -35.97 48.19
CA GLN A 550 -40.43 -35.39 47.02
C GLN A 550 -41.65 -34.46 47.27
N THR A 551 -41.96 -33.34 46.58
CA THR A 551 -41.52 -32.63 45.35
C THR A 551 -42.15 -31.20 45.38
N PRO A 552 -41.83 -30.27 44.45
CA PRO A 552 -41.89 -28.83 44.65
C PRO A 552 -43.23 -28.19 44.23
N ARG A 553 -43.60 -27.09 44.90
CA ARG A 553 -44.73 -26.24 44.49
C ARG A 553 -44.23 -24.85 44.12
N SER A 554 -44.29 -24.57 42.82
CA SER A 554 -44.15 -23.26 42.20
C SER A 554 -45.15 -22.27 42.81
N TYR A 555 -44.67 -21.09 43.22
CA TYR A 555 -45.50 -19.91 43.36
C TYR A 555 -44.85 -18.74 42.63
N SER A 556 -45.63 -18.19 41.70
CA SER A 556 -45.39 -16.97 40.97
C SER A 556 -45.23 -15.78 41.92
N GLY A 557 -44.03 -15.21 41.97
CA GLY A 557 -43.79 -13.89 42.52
C GLY A 557 -43.65 -12.89 41.38
N ARG A 558 -44.69 -12.07 41.15
CA ARG A 558 -44.57 -10.82 40.40
C ARG A 558 -43.49 -9.98 41.08
N GLN A 559 -42.32 -9.83 40.45
CA GLN A 559 -41.37 -8.79 40.83
C GLN A 559 -41.98 -7.46 40.39
N ASN A 560 -42.48 -6.70 41.36
CA ASN A 560 -42.84 -5.31 41.18
C ASN A 560 -41.53 -4.51 41.25
N THR A 561 -41.01 -4.18 40.07
CA THR A 561 -39.84 -3.36 39.84
C THR A 561 -40.20 -1.89 40.14
N TYR A 562 -39.95 -1.43 41.37
CA TYR A 562 -39.94 0.00 41.67
C TYR A 562 -38.77 0.32 42.62
N PHE A 563 -37.81 1.06 42.06
CA PHE A 563 -36.88 2.00 42.71
C PHE A 563 -36.12 1.52 43.96
N LYS A 564 -34.95 0.94 43.72
CA LYS A 564 -33.84 0.91 44.70
C LYS A 564 -32.92 2.09 44.40
N GLU A 565 -33.37 3.30 44.72
CA GLU A 565 -32.52 4.48 44.75
C GLU A 565 -31.72 4.42 46.07
N MET A 566 -30.39 4.25 46.00
CA MET A 566 -29.56 4.33 47.20
C MET A 566 -29.73 5.72 47.80
N ARG A 567 -30.32 5.77 49.01
CA ARG A 567 -30.73 6.99 49.68
C ARG A 567 -29.50 7.85 50.00
N ARG A 568 -29.41 9.02 49.36
CA ARG A 568 -28.56 10.12 49.81
C ARG A 568 -28.97 10.52 51.23
N LEU A 569 -27.99 10.75 52.10
CA LEU A 569 -28.21 11.40 53.39
C LEU A 569 -28.50 12.89 53.12
N SER A 570 -29.74 13.23 52.75
CA SER A 570 -30.15 14.61 52.47
C SER A 570 -30.91 15.22 53.65
N THR A 571 -30.40 16.34 54.15
CA THR A 571 -31.12 17.32 54.97
C THR A 571 -31.79 18.33 54.04
N VAL A 572 -33.06 18.12 53.69
CA VAL A 572 -33.83 19.08 52.87
C VAL A 572 -34.31 20.25 53.75
N PRO A 573 -34.07 21.52 53.39
CA PRO A 573 -34.72 22.66 54.01
C PRO A 573 -36.12 22.86 53.41
N LEU A 574 -37.13 22.84 54.27
CA LEU A 574 -38.50 23.22 53.95
C LEU A 574 -38.59 24.75 53.80
N ASN A 575 -38.75 25.24 52.57
CA ASN A 575 -39.32 26.56 52.32
C ASN A 575 -40.30 26.47 51.13
N PHE A 576 -41.58 26.40 51.47
CA PHE A 576 -42.71 26.58 50.55
C PHE A 576 -42.92 28.09 50.33
N VAL A 577 -42.76 28.57 49.10
CA VAL A 577 -43.44 29.79 48.63
C VAL A 577 -44.13 29.45 47.32
N ALA A 578 -45.45 29.58 47.33
CA ALA A 578 -46.33 29.33 46.22
C ALA A 578 -46.17 30.41 45.14
N VAL A 579 -46.07 29.98 43.87
CA VAL A 579 -46.37 30.81 42.71
C VAL A 579 -47.31 30.05 41.80
N ALA A 580 -48.26 30.81 41.24
CA ALA A 580 -49.54 30.38 40.69
C ALA A 580 -49.46 29.61 39.35
N LYS A 581 -50.57 28.92 39.10
CA LYS A 581 -50.93 28.13 37.92
C LYS A 581 -51.08 29.02 36.67
N GLU A 582 -50.58 28.54 35.53
CA GLU A 582 -51.17 28.87 34.23
C GLU A 582 -51.31 27.59 33.39
N ASP A 583 -52.47 27.50 32.75
CA ASP A 583 -53.09 26.30 32.22
C ASP A 583 -52.52 25.87 30.85
N THR A 584 -52.47 24.54 30.69
CA THR A 584 -52.31 23.86 29.41
C THR A 584 -53.65 23.79 28.70
N ILE A 585 -53.73 24.25 27.45
CA ILE A 585 -54.77 23.82 26.52
C ILE A 585 -54.11 23.43 25.20
N SER A 586 -54.08 22.13 24.95
CA SER A 586 -53.89 21.53 23.63
C SER A 586 -55.23 21.54 22.88
N PHE A 587 -55.21 21.89 21.60
CA PHE A 587 -56.23 21.45 20.64
C PHE A 587 -55.58 20.94 19.35
N SER A 588 -56.28 19.96 18.80
CA SER A 588 -55.88 18.93 17.85
C SER A 588 -56.11 19.33 16.39
N SER A 589 -55.35 18.69 15.48
CA SER A 589 -55.80 18.06 14.23
C SER A 589 -56.55 18.89 13.15
N ILE A 590 -56.03 18.94 11.91
CA ILE A 590 -56.58 18.17 10.75
C ILE A 590 -55.79 18.44 9.44
N GLY A 591 -55.44 17.35 8.73
CA GLY A 591 -55.37 17.19 7.25
C GLY A 591 -54.04 17.55 6.56
N GLY A 592 -53.34 16.68 5.82
CA GLY A 592 -53.69 15.40 5.18
C GLY A 592 -53.82 15.60 3.68
N SER A 593 -52.76 15.33 2.90
CA SER A 593 -52.72 14.82 1.52
C SER A 593 -51.25 14.76 1.00
N GLU A 594 -50.77 13.56 0.66
CA GLU A 594 -49.53 13.30 -0.12
C GLU A 594 -49.81 13.47 -1.65
N PRO A 595 -48.99 12.94 -2.59
CA PRO A 595 -47.78 13.53 -3.18
C PRO A 595 -47.89 13.68 -4.71
N GLU A 596 -47.07 14.51 -5.37
CA GLU A 596 -46.90 14.38 -6.83
C GLU A 596 -45.53 14.87 -7.34
N SER A 597 -44.91 14.03 -8.15
CA SER A 597 -43.78 14.26 -9.06
C SER A 597 -43.94 13.21 -10.18
N PRO A 598 -43.40 13.36 -11.41
CA PRO A 598 -42.81 14.50 -12.13
C PRO A 598 -43.46 14.65 -13.54
N PRO A 599 -42.86 15.40 -14.51
CA PRO A 599 -42.03 14.71 -15.51
C PRO A 599 -40.81 15.49 -16.06
N GLN A 600 -39.94 14.74 -16.72
CA GLN A 600 -38.78 15.16 -17.53
C GLN A 600 -39.17 16.00 -18.75
N LEU A 601 -38.33 16.98 -19.11
CA LEU A 601 -37.74 17.23 -20.45
C LEU A 601 -37.15 18.65 -20.51
N GLY A 602 -35.87 18.75 -20.88
CA GLY A 602 -35.11 20.00 -21.07
C GLY A 602 -33.64 19.81 -20.82
#